data_AF-A0A6G3XA29-F1
#
_entry.id   AF-A0A6G3XA29-F1
#
_cell.length_a   1.000
_cell.length_b   1.000
_cell.length_c   1.000
_cell.angle_alpha   90.00
_cell.angle_beta   90.00
_cell.angle_gamma   90.00
#
_symmetry.space_group_name_H-M   'P 1'
#
loop_
_entity.id
_entity.type
_entity.pdbx_description
1 polymer ?
#
loop_
_entity_poly.entity_id
_entity_poly.type
_entity_poly.pdbx_seq_one_letter_code
_entity_poly.pdbx_strand_id
1 'polypeptide(L)'
;MYVQQFEEHLLRGTATERSRGPAYISRFERWDDLASVRRRPRRHFAVAELELYFPPELYPVVLHPLVAAKGSAVVKGLLLQRLYDYLEFTTELETLAVIPVATKISRGRSGLFLPGRMMSDAYKIVTDESWHAQFSHEFTCEIETETGVPWSLRG
;
A
#
# COMPACT_ATOMS: atom_id res chain seq x y z
N MET A 1 -12.37 25.52 -5.41
CA MET A 1 -12.73 25.19 -6.80
C MET A 1 -11.44 24.83 -7.54
N TYR A 2 -10.96 23.60 -7.42
CA TYR A 2 -9.65 23.16 -7.95
C TYR A 2 -9.83 21.76 -8.56
N VAL A 3 -10.53 21.69 -9.69
CA VAL A 3 -10.67 20.48 -10.51
C VAL A 3 -10.54 20.88 -11.97
N GLN A 4 -9.43 21.50 -12.34
CA GLN A 4 -9.09 21.74 -13.75
C GLN A 4 -7.57 21.77 -13.86
N GLN A 5 -6.93 20.61 -14.10
CA GLN A 5 -5.66 20.51 -14.84
C GLN A 5 -5.06 19.09 -14.95
N PHE A 6 -5.81 18.01 -14.71
CA PHE A 6 -5.28 16.65 -14.95
C PHE A 6 -5.44 16.16 -16.40
N GLU A 7 -6.20 16.85 -17.26
CA GLU A 7 -6.40 16.40 -18.65
C GLU A 7 -5.22 16.70 -19.58
N GLU A 8 -4.33 17.64 -19.24
CA GLU A 8 -3.35 18.17 -20.20
C GLU A 8 -2.11 17.28 -20.44
N HIS A 9 -1.88 16.25 -19.60
CA HIS A 9 -0.68 15.39 -19.72
C HIS A 9 -0.93 14.00 -20.31
N LEU A 10 -2.14 13.71 -20.79
CA LEU A 10 -2.39 12.48 -21.53
C LEU A 10 -2.15 12.72 -23.02
N LEU A 11 -1.07 12.16 -23.55
CA LEU A 11 -0.81 12.10 -25.00
C LEU A 11 -2.07 11.56 -25.70
N ARG A 12 -2.72 12.39 -26.53
CA ARG A 12 -3.79 11.95 -27.43
C ARG A 12 -3.19 11.05 -28.52
N GLY A 13 -2.98 9.78 -28.19
CA GLY A 13 -2.68 8.76 -29.18
C GLY A 13 -3.93 8.49 -30.01
N THR A 14 -3.79 8.45 -31.33
CA THR A 14 -4.79 7.78 -32.17
C THR A 14 -4.85 6.32 -31.72
N ALA A 15 -6.03 5.81 -31.39
CA ALA A 15 -6.23 4.41 -31.05
C ALA A 15 -5.93 3.56 -32.29
N THR A 16 -4.65 3.29 -32.55
CA THR A 16 -4.26 2.27 -33.52
C THR A 16 -4.61 0.93 -32.89
N GLU A 17 -5.35 0.07 -33.58
CA GLU A 17 -5.61 -1.30 -33.11
C GLU A 17 -4.27 -1.98 -32.82
N ARG A 18 -3.89 -2.06 -31.54
CA ARG A 18 -2.82 -2.96 -31.11
C ARG A 18 -3.27 -4.37 -31.45
N SER A 19 -2.40 -5.14 -32.11
CA SER A 19 -2.63 -6.57 -32.36
C SER A 19 -3.14 -7.23 -31.07
N ARG A 20 -4.23 -8.00 -31.15
CA ARG A 20 -4.74 -8.74 -29.99
C ARG A 20 -3.59 -9.56 -29.39
N GLY A 21 -3.14 -9.15 -28.21
CA GLY A 21 -2.16 -9.90 -27.44
C GLY A 21 -2.69 -11.29 -27.08
N PRO A 22 -1.86 -12.13 -26.44
CA PRO A 22 -2.32 -13.42 -25.94
C PRO A 22 -3.54 -13.26 -25.03
N ALA A 23 -4.40 -14.28 -25.03
CA ALA A 23 -5.60 -14.29 -24.19
C ALA A 23 -5.22 -14.08 -22.71
N TYR A 24 -6.00 -13.24 -22.01
CA TYR A 24 -5.77 -12.99 -20.59
C TYR A 24 -5.96 -14.28 -19.77
N ILE A 25 -4.94 -14.63 -18.99
CA ILE A 25 -4.97 -15.74 -18.04
C ILE A 25 -5.09 -15.15 -16.63
N SER A 26 -6.13 -15.52 -15.91
CA SER A 26 -6.35 -15.05 -14.54
C SER A 26 -5.27 -15.61 -13.61
N ARG A 27 -4.70 -14.74 -12.77
CA ARG A 27 -3.82 -15.14 -11.66
C ARG A 27 -4.56 -15.22 -10.32
N PHE A 28 -5.87 -14.95 -10.34
CA PHE A 28 -6.73 -14.87 -9.16
C PHE A 28 -7.71 -16.05 -9.09
N GLU A 29 -7.44 -17.15 -9.80
CA GLU A 29 -8.29 -18.36 -9.74
C GLU A 29 -8.32 -18.97 -8.34
N ARG A 30 -7.22 -18.85 -7.60
CA ARG A 30 -7.07 -19.34 -6.22
C ARG A 30 -7.20 -18.22 -5.18
N TRP A 31 -7.82 -17.10 -5.53
CA TRP A 31 -7.87 -15.94 -4.64
C TRP A 31 -8.52 -16.25 -3.29
N ASP A 32 -9.62 -17.00 -3.26
CA ASP A 32 -10.28 -17.38 -2.00
C ASP A 32 -9.37 -18.18 -1.05
N ASP A 33 -8.43 -18.95 -1.61
CA ASP A 33 -7.49 -19.77 -0.83
C ASP A 33 -6.24 -19.01 -0.38
N LEU A 34 -5.91 -17.89 -1.02
CA LEU A 34 -4.63 -17.20 -0.86
C LEU A 34 -4.76 -15.80 -0.27
N ALA A 35 -5.90 -15.15 -0.46
CA ALA A 35 -6.11 -13.76 -0.06
C ALA A 35 -5.97 -13.59 1.45
N SER A 36 -5.15 -12.61 1.84
CA SER A 36 -4.87 -12.33 3.25
C SER A 36 -6.16 -11.99 4.01
N VAL A 37 -7.05 -11.22 3.40
CA VAL A 37 -8.38 -10.84 3.94
C VAL A 37 -9.27 -12.04 4.30
N ARG A 38 -8.98 -13.23 3.76
CA ARG A 38 -9.77 -14.45 4.01
C ARG A 38 -9.06 -15.47 4.90
N ARG A 39 -7.74 -15.58 4.79
CA ARG A 39 -7.01 -16.78 5.25
C ARG A 39 -5.91 -16.49 6.26
N ARG A 40 -5.38 -15.27 6.29
CA ARG A 40 -4.26 -14.95 7.17
C ARG A 40 -4.81 -14.57 8.55
N PRO A 41 -4.46 -15.30 9.62
CA PRO A 41 -4.78 -14.85 10.97
C PRO A 41 -4.10 -13.50 11.21
N ARG A 42 -4.78 -12.65 11.97
CA ARG A 42 -4.26 -11.34 12.32
C ARG A 42 -2.98 -11.51 13.15
N ARG A 43 -1.93 -10.80 12.75
CA ARG A 43 -0.69 -10.69 13.52
C ARG A 43 -0.82 -9.45 14.39
N HIS A 44 -0.58 -9.63 15.67
CA HIS A 44 -0.58 -8.57 16.67
C HIS A 44 0.83 -8.07 16.89
N PHE A 45 0.96 -6.78 17.12
CA PHE A 45 2.23 -6.16 17.49
C PHE A 45 2.56 -6.45 18.95
N ALA A 46 3.80 -6.86 19.22
CA ALA A 46 4.30 -7.08 20.57
C ALA A 46 5.71 -6.46 20.70
N VAL A 47 5.82 -5.37 21.47
CA VAL A 47 7.09 -4.63 21.63
C VAL A 47 8.20 -5.51 22.21
N ALA A 48 7.85 -6.43 23.10
CA ALA A 48 8.82 -7.32 23.77
C ALA A 48 9.60 -8.22 22.79
N GLU A 49 9.10 -8.43 21.57
CA GLU A 49 9.68 -9.33 20.58
C GLU A 49 10.54 -8.62 19.52
N LEU A 50 10.59 -7.28 19.54
CA LEU A 50 11.21 -6.50 18.47
C LEU A 50 12.50 -5.80 18.91
N GLU A 51 13.62 -6.23 18.34
CA GLU A 51 14.88 -5.51 18.49
C GLU A 51 14.87 -4.19 17.69
N LEU A 52 14.26 -4.20 16.50
CA LEU A 52 14.15 -3.08 15.56
C LEU A 52 12.73 -2.98 15.00
N TYR A 53 12.18 -1.75 14.91
CA TYR A 53 10.83 -1.51 14.38
C TYR A 53 10.78 -1.52 12.85
N PHE A 54 11.89 -1.19 12.17
CA PHE A 54 11.96 -1.13 10.71
C PHE A 54 13.35 -1.57 10.25
N PRO A 55 13.50 -2.21 9.07
CA PRO A 55 14.79 -2.63 8.54
C PRO A 55 15.71 -1.43 8.24
N PRO A 56 16.88 -1.29 8.90
CA PRO A 56 17.78 -0.14 8.70
C PRO A 56 18.28 0.02 7.26
N GLU A 57 18.45 -1.09 6.53
CA GLU A 57 18.87 -1.11 5.13
C GLU A 57 17.85 -0.46 4.18
N LEU A 58 16.57 -0.37 4.59
CA LEU A 58 15.50 0.31 3.87
C LEU A 58 15.33 1.77 4.32
N TYR A 59 16.12 2.22 5.29
CA TYR A 59 16.13 3.61 5.76
C TYR A 59 17.56 4.10 6.04
N PRO A 60 18.40 4.27 4.99
CA PRO A 60 19.85 4.45 5.12
C PRO A 60 20.31 5.61 6.01
N VAL A 61 19.44 6.59 6.27
CA VAL A 61 19.74 7.71 7.17
C VAL A 61 20.13 7.26 8.57
N VAL A 62 19.57 6.15 9.09
CA VAL A 62 19.92 5.65 10.43
C VAL A 62 21.31 5.01 10.49
N LEU A 63 21.86 4.63 9.34
CA LEU A 63 23.20 4.07 9.21
C LEU A 63 24.27 5.17 9.08
N HIS A 64 23.86 6.43 8.93
CA HIS A 64 24.81 7.53 8.82
C HIS A 64 25.58 7.70 10.15
N PRO A 65 26.92 7.84 10.13
CA PRO A 65 27.73 7.91 11.36
C PRO A 65 27.28 8.98 12.36
N LEU A 66 26.85 10.15 11.88
CA LEU A 66 26.34 11.23 12.74
C LEU A 66 25.03 10.88 13.47
N VAL A 67 24.20 10.02 12.87
CA VAL A 67 22.94 9.55 13.45
C VAL A 67 23.20 8.39 14.39
N ALA A 68 24.00 7.41 13.95
CA ALA A 68 24.39 6.27 14.78
C ALA A 68 25.13 6.73 16.06
N ALA A 69 25.96 7.78 15.97
CA ALA A 69 26.64 8.38 17.13
C ALA A 69 25.70 8.98 18.18
N LYS A 70 24.41 9.21 17.86
CA LYS A 70 23.39 9.65 18.83
C LYS A 70 22.89 8.52 19.74
N GLY A 71 23.26 7.28 19.47
CA GLY A 71 22.93 6.12 20.28
C GLY A 71 21.68 5.37 19.83
N SER A 72 21.52 4.16 20.38
CA SER A 72 20.50 3.19 19.95
C SER A 72 19.07 3.66 20.19
N ALA A 73 18.81 4.43 21.25
CA ALA A 73 17.47 4.97 21.54
C ALA A 73 16.98 5.91 20.43
N VAL A 74 17.85 6.79 19.94
CA VAL A 74 17.53 7.72 18.83
C VAL A 74 17.29 6.94 17.54
N VAL A 75 18.16 5.97 17.23
CA VAL A 75 18.00 5.11 16.05
C VAL A 75 16.69 4.34 16.09
N LYS A 76 16.34 3.71 17.23
CA LYS A 76 15.06 3.00 17.39
C LYS A 76 13.86 3.93 17.22
N GLY A 77 13.93 5.15 17.75
CA GLY A 77 12.89 6.16 17.56
C GLY A 77 12.69 6.52 16.08
N LEU A 78 13.78 6.74 15.34
CA LEU A 78 13.73 7.00 13.90
C LEU A 78 13.15 5.84 13.10
N LEU A 79 13.49 4.59 13.46
CA LEU A 79 12.94 3.40 12.83
C LEU A 79 11.44 3.24 13.14
N LEU A 80 10.98 3.58 14.34
CA LEU A 80 9.56 3.61 14.68
C LEU A 80 8.80 4.64 13.82
N GLN A 81 9.33 5.86 13.71
CA GLN A 81 8.74 6.88 12.85
C GLN A 81 8.71 6.44 11.39
N ARG A 82 9.76 5.76 10.92
CA ARG A 82 9.80 5.21 9.57
C ARG A 82 8.75 4.11 9.34
N LEU A 83 8.48 3.29 10.35
CA LEU A 83 7.39 2.30 10.29
C LEU A 83 6.03 3.00 10.14
N TYR A 84 5.77 4.07 10.92
CA TYR A 84 4.55 4.86 10.76
C TYR A 84 4.43 5.48 9.37
N ASP A 85 5.50 6.07 8.83
CA ASP A 85 5.52 6.56 7.43
C ASP A 85 5.09 5.49 6.44
N TYR A 86 5.62 4.28 6.61
CA TYR A 86 5.40 3.19 5.68
C TYR A 86 3.94 2.73 5.70
N LEU A 87 3.34 2.62 6.88
CA LEU A 87 1.94 2.21 7.06
C LEU A 87 0.96 3.27 6.56
N GLU A 88 1.25 4.54 6.84
CA GLU A 88 0.43 5.65 6.35
C GLU A 88 0.49 5.76 4.82
N PHE A 89 1.70 5.72 4.26
CA PHE A 89 1.88 5.73 2.81
C PHE A 89 1.15 4.56 2.13
N THR A 90 1.17 3.37 2.73
CA THR A 90 0.42 2.21 2.21
C THR A 90 -1.08 2.52 2.18
N THR A 91 -1.62 3.06 3.27
CA THR A 91 -3.04 3.45 3.37
C THR A 91 -3.41 4.49 2.30
N GLU A 92 -2.60 5.53 2.14
CA GLU A 92 -2.82 6.57 1.12
C GLU A 92 -2.70 6.03 -0.30
N LEU A 93 -1.68 5.22 -0.58
CA LEU A 93 -1.46 4.61 -1.89
C LEU A 93 -2.68 3.79 -2.30
N GLU A 94 -3.16 2.91 -1.43
CA GLU A 94 -4.29 2.06 -1.74
C GLU A 94 -5.58 2.87 -1.93
N THR A 95 -5.88 3.80 -1.02
CA THR A 95 -7.14 4.54 -1.02
C THR A 95 -7.23 5.60 -2.11
N LEU A 96 -6.14 6.30 -2.40
CA LEU A 96 -6.14 7.45 -3.31
C LEU A 96 -5.71 7.10 -4.74
N ALA A 97 -4.92 6.03 -4.92
CA ALA A 97 -4.42 5.65 -6.24
C ALA A 97 -4.95 4.29 -6.71
N VAL A 98 -4.70 3.22 -5.97
CA VAL A 98 -4.93 1.85 -6.47
C VAL A 98 -6.41 1.52 -6.54
N ILE A 99 -7.15 1.65 -5.43
CA ILE A 99 -8.59 1.35 -5.36
C ILE A 99 -9.39 2.14 -6.41
N PRO A 100 -9.19 3.46 -6.60
CA PRO A 100 -9.91 4.21 -7.63
C PRO A 100 -9.69 3.68 -9.05
N VAL A 101 -8.45 3.30 -9.40
CA VAL A 101 -8.14 2.76 -10.73
C VAL A 101 -8.71 1.35 -10.89
N ALA A 102 -8.51 0.47 -9.91
CA ALA A 102 -9.03 -0.90 -9.93
C ALA A 102 -10.57 -0.91 -9.99
N THR A 103 -11.23 0.01 -9.29
CA THR A 103 -12.70 0.19 -9.36
C THR A 103 -13.18 0.64 -10.74
N LYS A 104 -12.43 1.52 -11.40
CA LYS A 104 -12.76 1.91 -12.79
C LYS A 104 -12.60 0.72 -13.72
N ILE A 105 -11.54 -0.08 -13.57
CA ILE A 105 -11.31 -1.29 -14.37
C ILE A 105 -12.43 -2.31 -14.15
N SER A 106 -12.76 -2.62 -12.90
CA SER A 106 -13.76 -3.65 -12.56
C SER A 106 -15.15 -3.32 -13.10
N ARG A 107 -15.47 -2.03 -13.19
CA ARG A 107 -16.74 -1.51 -13.72
C ARG A 107 -16.73 -1.22 -15.23
N GLY A 108 -15.62 -1.47 -15.93
CA GLY A 108 -15.48 -1.16 -17.36
C GLY A 108 -15.48 0.34 -17.66
N ARG A 109 -15.08 1.16 -16.69
CA ARG A 109 -15.02 2.64 -16.74
C ARG A 109 -13.59 3.17 -16.83
N SER A 110 -12.61 2.33 -17.12
CA SER A 110 -11.20 2.72 -17.29
C SER A 110 -10.91 3.37 -18.64
N GLY A 111 -11.86 3.34 -19.59
CA GLY A 111 -11.63 3.76 -20.97
C GLY A 111 -10.90 2.72 -21.82
N LEU A 112 -10.64 1.53 -21.26
CA LEU A 112 -9.95 0.43 -21.94
C LEU A 112 -10.94 -0.69 -22.30
N PHE A 113 -10.74 -1.30 -23.46
CA PHE A 113 -11.44 -2.53 -23.85
C PHE A 113 -10.73 -3.74 -23.25
N LEU A 114 -11.23 -4.21 -22.10
CA LEU A 114 -10.60 -5.28 -21.33
C LEU A 114 -11.47 -6.56 -21.35
N PRO A 115 -10.87 -7.77 -21.32
CA PRO A 115 -11.62 -9.01 -21.18
C PRO A 115 -12.42 -9.06 -19.88
N GLY A 116 -13.61 -9.65 -19.90
CA GLY A 116 -14.48 -9.76 -18.71
C GLY A 116 -13.79 -10.41 -17.51
N ARG A 117 -12.95 -11.44 -17.72
CA ARG A 117 -12.16 -12.06 -16.64
C ARG A 117 -11.20 -11.08 -15.95
N MET A 118 -10.58 -10.16 -16.70
CA MET A 118 -9.69 -9.15 -16.12
C MET A 118 -10.47 -8.15 -15.27
N MET A 119 -11.68 -7.77 -15.72
CA MET A 119 -12.57 -6.91 -14.96
C MET A 119 -13.06 -7.60 -13.67
N SER A 120 -13.38 -8.90 -13.74
CA SER A 120 -13.74 -9.70 -12.57
C SER A 120 -12.59 -9.79 -11.55
N ASP A 121 -11.36 -9.97 -12.02
CA ASP A 121 -10.20 -10.02 -11.13
C ASP A 121 -9.90 -8.67 -10.47
N ALA A 122 -10.21 -7.55 -11.13
CA ALA A 122 -10.06 -6.23 -10.54
C ALA A 122 -10.97 -6.01 -9.30
N TYR A 123 -12.13 -6.69 -9.19
CA TYR A 123 -12.92 -6.67 -7.95
C TYR A 123 -12.18 -7.31 -6.77
N LYS A 124 -11.40 -8.36 -7.02
CA LYS A 124 -10.60 -9.04 -6.00
C LYS A 124 -9.45 -8.14 -5.54
N ILE A 125 -8.80 -7.44 -6.48
CA ILE A 125 -7.80 -6.41 -6.15
C ILE A 125 -8.41 -5.35 -5.25
N VAL A 126 -9.56 -4.76 -5.61
CA VAL A 126 -10.23 -3.77 -4.74
C VAL A 126 -10.48 -4.31 -3.32
N THR A 127 -10.82 -5.60 -3.20
CA THR A 127 -11.04 -6.23 -1.90
C THR A 127 -9.75 -6.36 -1.09
N ASP A 128 -8.67 -6.80 -1.73
CA ASP A 128 -7.36 -6.95 -1.08
C ASP A 128 -6.78 -5.59 -0.66
N GLU A 129 -6.86 -4.57 -1.51
CA GLU A 129 -6.32 -3.24 -1.17
C GLU A 129 -7.12 -2.54 -0.07
N SER A 130 -8.45 -2.75 -0.04
CA SER A 130 -9.26 -2.27 1.10
C SER A 130 -8.82 -2.92 2.40
N TRP A 131 -8.48 -4.21 2.36
CA TRP A 131 -7.94 -4.93 3.51
C TRP A 131 -6.54 -4.44 3.90
N HIS A 132 -5.64 -4.16 2.94
CA HIS A 132 -4.30 -3.62 3.23
C HIS A 132 -4.37 -2.25 3.90
N ALA A 133 -5.26 -1.37 3.45
CA ALA A 133 -5.51 -0.07 4.07
C ALA A 133 -6.04 -0.23 5.51
N GLN A 134 -7.06 -1.06 5.71
CA GLN A 134 -7.61 -1.32 7.05
C GLN A 134 -6.54 -1.92 7.98
N PHE A 135 -5.82 -2.93 7.52
CA PHE A 135 -4.78 -3.59 8.30
C PHE A 135 -3.70 -2.59 8.73
N SER A 136 -3.21 -1.77 7.80
CA SER A 136 -2.16 -0.78 8.07
C SER A 136 -2.61 0.24 9.12
N HIS A 137 -3.85 0.75 9.00
CA HIS A 137 -4.42 1.69 9.97
C HIS A 137 -4.53 1.08 11.37
N GLU A 138 -5.13 -0.11 11.48
CA GLU A 138 -5.30 -0.77 12.77
C GLU A 138 -3.95 -1.18 13.39
N PHE A 139 -2.96 -1.54 12.57
CA PHE A 139 -1.60 -1.85 13.04
C PHE A 139 -0.89 -0.61 13.57
N THR A 140 -1.08 0.57 12.94
CA THR A 140 -0.62 1.85 13.48
C THR A 140 -1.19 2.10 14.89
N CYS A 141 -2.50 1.94 15.09
CA CYS A 141 -3.13 2.12 16.40
C CYS A 141 -2.61 1.15 17.46
N GLU A 142 -2.32 -0.09 17.06
CA GLU A 142 -1.74 -1.11 17.94
C GLU A 142 -0.31 -0.72 18.36
N ILE A 143 0.53 -0.27 17.43
CA ILE A 143 1.88 0.21 17.72
C ILE A 143 1.84 1.41 18.66
N GLU A 144 0.93 2.36 18.46
CA GLU A 144 0.78 3.52 19.37
C GLU A 144 0.45 3.07 20.79
N THR A 145 -0.46 2.11 20.92
CA THR A 145 -0.89 1.56 22.21
C THR A 145 0.26 0.88 22.93
N GLU A 146 1.02 0.04 22.23
CA GLU A 146 2.10 -0.75 22.80
C GLU A 146 3.38 0.05 23.07
N THR A 147 3.70 1.04 22.22
CA THR A 147 4.91 1.86 22.37
C THR A 147 4.69 3.10 23.25
N GLY A 148 3.43 3.55 23.40
CA GLY A 148 3.10 4.83 24.03
C GLY A 148 3.55 6.05 23.23
N VAL A 149 4.02 5.86 21.98
CA VAL A 149 4.49 6.93 21.09
C VAL A 149 3.43 7.16 20.01
N PRO A 150 2.64 8.24 20.09
CA PRO A 150 1.63 8.52 19.09
C PRO A 150 2.26 8.89 17.74
N TRP A 151 1.60 8.50 16.65
CA TRP A 151 1.99 8.79 15.28
C TRP A 151 1.89 10.30 14.97
N SER A 152 0.98 11.00 15.66
CA SER A 152 0.67 12.42 15.46
C SER A 152 1.75 13.39 15.97
N LEU A 153 2.75 12.92 16.72
CA LEU A 153 3.87 13.75 17.20
C LEU A 153 4.91 14.07 16.13
N ARG A 154 4.48 14.26 14.87
CA ARG A 154 5.31 14.89 13.84
C ARG A 154 5.37 16.40 14.07
N GLY A 155 6.07 16.81 15.12
CA GLY A 155 6.29 18.23 15.47
C GLY A 155 5.85 18.55 16.87
#